data_AF-A0A432HVK1-F1
#
_entry.id   AF-A0A432HVK1-F1
#
_cell.length_a   1.000
_cell.length_b   1.000
_cell.length_c   1.000
_cell.angle_alpha   90.00
_cell.angle_beta   90.00
_cell.angle_gamma   90.00
#
_symmetry.space_group_name_H-M   'P 1'
#
loop_
_entity.id
_entity.type
_entity.pdbx_description
1 polymer ?
#
loop_
_entity_poly.entity_id
_entity_poly.type
_entity_poly.pdbx_seq_one_letter_code
_entity_poly.pdbx_strand_id
1 'polypeptide(L)' 'QGPIIVDISGRESGRGAYLCHIPECWDRALGKRALERSFKQALSTQDLGPVRTYYESDIAPPATAP' A
#
# COMPACT_ATOMS: atom_id res chain seq x y z
N GLN A 1 -8.27 0.79 15.84
CA GLN A 1 -8.06 0.36 14.44
C GLN A 1 -8.17 1.61 13.59
N GLY A 2 -7.22 1.85 12.69
CA GLY A 2 -7.11 3.10 11.94
C GLY A 2 -6.58 2.83 10.54
N PRO A 3 -6.71 3.82 9.64
CA PRO A 3 -6.34 3.67 8.24
C PRO A 3 -4.85 3.38 8.10
N ILE A 4 -4.49 2.59 7.08
CA ILE A 4 -3.09 2.46 6.68
C ILE A 4 -2.77 3.64 5.79
N ILE A 5 -1.68 4.33 6.13
CA ILE A 5 -1.13 5.43 5.36
C ILE A 5 0.19 5.02 4.71
N VAL A 6 0.50 5.63 3.58
CA VAL A 6 1.81 5.52 2.97
C VAL A 6 2.71 6.58 3.59
N ASP A 7 3.71 6.14 4.35
CA ASP A 7 4.70 7.03 4.95
C ASP A 7 5.99 7.01 4.12
N ILE A 8 6.20 8.08 3.37
CA ILE A 8 7.44 8.35 2.62
C ILE A 8 8.55 8.91 3.51
N SER A 9 8.21 9.47 4.69
CA SER A 9 9.19 10.07 5.60
C SER A 9 9.87 9.05 6.52
N GLY A 10 9.21 7.91 6.76
CA GLY A 10 9.64 6.86 7.69
C GLY A 10 9.57 7.28 9.16
N ARG A 11 8.77 8.30 9.50
CA ARG A 11 8.66 8.88 10.86
C ARG A 11 7.31 8.65 11.51
N GLU A 12 6.37 8.03 10.79
CA GLU A 12 5.04 7.76 11.35
C GLU A 12 5.12 6.74 12.49
N SER A 13 4.36 7.02 13.56
CA SER A 13 4.36 6.18 14.74
C SER A 13 3.43 4.98 14.56
N GLY A 14 3.96 3.76 14.70
CA GLY A 14 3.16 2.55 14.66
C GLY A 14 3.89 1.33 14.13
N ARG A 15 3.13 0.30 13.76
CA ARG A 15 3.65 -0.84 12.99
C ARG A 15 3.73 -0.42 11.53
N GLY A 16 4.91 -0.55 10.94
CA GLY A 16 5.15 -0.28 9.52
C GLY A 16 5.49 -1.56 8.74
N ALA A 17 5.27 -1.51 7.43
CA ALA A 17 5.78 -2.50 6.49
C ALA A 17 6.41 -1.75 5.33
N TYR A 18 7.60 -2.18 4.90
CA TYR A 18 8.32 -1.55 3.80
C TYR A 18 7.91 -2.18 2.47
N LEU A 19 7.78 -1.33 1.46
CA LEU A 19 7.46 -1.73 0.12
C LEU A 19 8.40 -1.07 -0.87
N CYS A 20 8.80 -1.81 -1.89
CA CYS A 20 9.63 -1.30 -2.97
C CYS A 20 8.84 -0.30 -3.84
N HIS A 21 9.53 0.72 -4.34
CA HIS A 21 8.96 1.76 -5.22
C HIS A 21 8.83 1.27 -6.68
N ILE A 22 8.27 0.07 -6.86
CA ILE A 22 8.02 -0.53 -8.18
C ILE A 22 6.61 -1.14 -8.22
N PRO A 23 5.92 -1.10 -9.37
CA PRO A 23 4.51 -1.49 -9.45
C PRO A 23 4.22 -2.94 -9.01
N GLU A 24 5.11 -3.88 -9.36
CA GLU A 24 4.96 -5.29 -8.98
C GLU A 24 4.89 -5.52 -7.46
N CYS A 25 5.59 -4.70 -6.67
CA CYS A 25 5.54 -4.81 -5.22
C CYS A 25 4.16 -4.43 -4.68
N TRP A 26 3.57 -3.36 -5.25
CA TRP A 26 2.27 -2.84 -4.84
C TRP A 26 1.11 -3.74 -5.29
N ASP A 27 1.21 -4.33 -6.48
CA ASP A 27 0.25 -5.35 -6.92
C ASP A 27 0.21 -6.54 -5.94
N ARG A 28 1.37 -7.04 -5.50
CA ARG A 28 1.44 -8.11 -4.50
C ARG A 28 0.90 -7.65 -3.15
N ALA A 29 1.19 -6.41 -2.75
CA ALA A 29 0.74 -5.83 -1.49
C ALA A 29 -0.79 -5.76 -1.40
N LEU A 30 -1.43 -5.21 -2.45
CA LEU A 30 -2.87 -4.99 -2.54
C LEU A 30 -3.65 -6.24 -2.97
N GLY A 31 -3.12 -7.03 -3.91
CA GLY A 31 -3.82 -8.16 -4.52
C GLY A 31 -3.75 -9.46 -3.72
N LYS A 32 -2.68 -9.70 -2.96
CA LYS A 32 -2.47 -10.98 -2.24
C LYS A 32 -2.65 -10.89 -0.73
N ARG A 33 -3.37 -9.88 -0.22
CA ARG A 33 -3.59 -9.69 1.23
C ARG A 33 -2.27 -9.69 2.01
N ALA A 34 -1.19 -9.22 1.38
CA ALA A 34 0.15 -9.33 1.96
C ALA A 34 0.31 -8.37 3.15
N LEU A 35 -0.32 -7.20 3.07
CA LEU A 35 -0.38 -6.23 4.17
C LEU A 35 -1.10 -6.81 5.39
N GLU A 36 -2.20 -7.54 5.21
CA GLU A 36 -2.92 -8.21 6.30
C GLU A 36 -2.01 -9.19 7.06
N ARG A 37 -1.19 -9.96 6.32
CA ARG A 37 -0.20 -10.88 6.93
C ARG A 37 0.91 -10.13 7.67
N SER A 38 1.44 -9.06 7.09
CA SER A 38 2.52 -8.26 7.70
C SER A 38 2.06 -7.58 8.99
N PHE A 39 0.87 -6.98 8.99
CA PHE A 39 0.32 -6.30 10.16
C PHE A 39 -0.37 -7.25 11.15
N LYS A 40 -0.60 -8.51 10.75
CA LYS A 40 -1.32 -9.55 11.50
C LYS A 40 -2.73 -9.11 11.90
N GLN A 41 -3.41 -8.39 11.01
CA GLN A 41 -4.79 -7.95 11.20
C GLN A 41 -5.58 -8.04 9.89
N ALA A 42 -6.90 -8.19 10.00
CA ALA A 42 -7.78 -8.04 8.86
C ALA A 42 -7.83 -6.56 8.46
N LEU A 43 -7.68 -6.29 7.16
CA LEU A 43 -7.72 -4.95 6.60
C LEU A 43 -8.93 -4.86 5.68
N SER A 44 -9.77 -3.86 5.91
CA SER A 44 -10.87 -3.57 5.01
C SER A 44 -10.38 -2.82 3.79
N THR A 45 -11.21 -2.78 2.75
CA THR A 45 -10.98 -1.95 1.56
C THR A 45 -10.84 -0.47 1.91
N GLN A 46 -11.50 -0.02 2.98
CA GLN A 46 -11.38 1.36 3.47
C GLN A 46 -10.01 1.62 4.09
N ASP A 47 -9.45 0.67 4.85
CA ASP A 47 -8.12 0.81 5.46
C ASP A 47 -7.02 0.87 4.39
N LEU A 48 -7.23 0.17 3.27
CA LEU A 48 -6.32 0.14 2.12
C LEU A 48 -6.56 1.27 1.12
N GLY A 49 -7.62 2.08 1.29
CA GLY A 49 -7.97 3.17 0.38
C GLY A 49 -6.80 4.11 0.10
N PRO A 50 -6.14 4.67 1.14
CA PRO A 50 -5.00 5.57 0.94
C PRO A 50 -3.81 4.90 0.23
N VAL A 51 -3.56 3.62 0.53
CA VAL A 51 -2.50 2.84 -0.12
C VAL A 51 -2.77 2.65 -1.61
N ARG A 52 -4.03 2.41 -1.98
CA ARG A 52 -4.45 2.31 -3.38
C ARG A 52 -4.33 3.65 -4.11
N THR A 53 -4.80 4.74 -3.50
CA THR A 53 -4.69 6.08 -4.10
C THR A 53 -3.24 6.45 -4.39
N TYR A 54 -2.33 6.19 -3.45
CA TYR A 54 -0.90 6.42 -3.66
C TYR A 54 -0.32 5.53 -4.75
N TYR A 55 -0.69 4.24 -4.77
CA TYR A 55 -0.27 3.34 -5.85
C TYR A 55 -0.65 3.90 -7.22
N GLU A 56 -1.90 4.34 -7.39
CA GLU A 56 -2.41 4.86 -8.66
C GLU A 56 -1.78 6.20 -9.07
N SER A 57 -1.41 7.04 -8.10
CA SER A 57 -0.90 8.40 -8.36
C SER A 57 0.62 8.46 -8.53
N ASP A 58 1.37 7.68 -7.76
CA ASP A 58 2.82 7.85 -7.60
C ASP A 58 3.64 6.65 -8.12
N ILE A 59 3.03 5.47 -8.26
CA ILE A 59 3.76 4.23 -8.58
C ILE A 59 3.30 3.59 -9.89
N ALA A 60 1.99 3.49 -10.09
CA ALA A 60 1.43 2.79 -11.23
C ALA A 60 1.98 3.45 -12.50
N PRO A 61 2.58 2.68 -13.42
CA PRO A 61 2.95 3.22 -14.70
C PRO A 61 1.65 3.73 -15.33
N PRO A 62 1.65 4.88 -16.02
CA PRO A 62 0.47 5.32 -16.75
C PRO A 62 0.05 4.15 -17.63
N ALA A 63 -1.13 3.60 -17.35
CA ALA A 63 -1.66 2.45 -18.06
C ALA A 63 -1.50 2.78 -19.54
N THR A 64 -0.68 1.97 -20.20
CA THR A 64 -0.13 2.11 -21.53
C THR A 64 -1.03 2.99 -22.41
N ALA A 65 -0.61 4.24 -22.66
CA ALA A 65 -1.18 5.00 -23.76
C ALA A 65 -0.91 4.20 -25.04
N PRO A 66 -1.93 3.91 -25.88
CA PRO A 66 -1.73 3.25 -27.16
C PRO A 66 -0.84 4.08 -28.09
#